data_AF-A0A7K1DSR1-F1
#
_entry.id   AF-A0A7K1DSR1-F1
#
_cell.length_a   1.000
_cell.length_b   1.000
_cell.length_c   1.000
_cell.angle_alpha   90.00
_cell.angle_beta   90.00
_cell.angle_gamma   90.00
#
_symmetry.space_group_name_H-M   'P 1'
#
loop_
_entity.id
_entity.type
_entity.pdbx_description
1 polymer ?
#
loop_
_entity_poly.entity_id
_entity_poly.type
_entity_poly.pdbx_seq_one_letter_code
_entity_poly.pdbx_strand_id
1 'polypeptide(L)'
;KVCEVAPPDDVYLRTRHHYTKALVGSVPIPDPDRKISAGLMQGEPPSTIDPPSGCRFRTRCPAATEQCANEEPQLREVAVGHFVACHHPLEA
;
A
#
# COMPACT_ATOMS: atom_id res chain seq x y z
N LYS A 1 -0.49 5.19 -10.44
CA LYS A 1 -1.89 5.45 -10.02
C LYS A 1 -1.84 5.87 -8.56
N VAL A 2 -2.63 6.87 -8.17
CA VAL A 2 -2.70 7.30 -6.76
C VAL A 2 -3.35 6.17 -5.96
N CYS A 3 -2.73 5.76 -4.86
CA CYS A 3 -3.22 4.66 -4.03
C CYS A 3 -3.78 5.12 -2.68
N GLU A 4 -3.27 6.25 -2.16
CA GLU A 4 -3.64 6.80 -0.87
C GLU A 4 -3.35 8.31 -0.83
N VAL A 5 -4.25 9.08 -0.22
CA VAL A 5 -4.11 10.53 0.02
C VAL A 5 -4.66 10.81 1.42
N ALA A 6 -3.84 11.38 2.29
CA ALA A 6 -4.24 11.75 3.65
C ALA A 6 -3.35 12.89 4.17
N PRO A 7 -3.72 13.53 5.30
CA PRO A 7 -2.81 14.41 6.01
C PRO A 7 -1.47 13.73 6.31
N PRO A 8 -0.36 14.48 6.40
CA PRO A 8 0.97 13.90 6.57
C PRO A 8 1.06 12.90 7.72
N ASP A 9 0.56 13.28 8.91
CA ASP A 9 0.61 12.44 10.10
C ASP A 9 -0.17 11.13 9.93
N ASP A 10 -1.32 11.16 9.25
CA ASP A 10 -2.14 9.98 9.01
C ASP A 10 -1.49 9.03 7.98
N VAL A 11 -0.77 9.56 6.98
CA VAL A 11 0.01 8.72 6.04
C VAL A 11 1.11 7.94 6.77
N TYR A 12 1.71 8.49 7.82
CA TYR A 12 2.75 7.80 8.59
C TYR A 12 2.20 6.89 9.69
N LEU A 13 1.16 7.34 10.40
CA LEU A 13 0.68 6.67 11.62
C LEU A 13 -0.51 5.75 11.38
N ARG A 14 -1.29 6.03 10.33
CA ARG A 14 -2.59 5.39 10.08
C ARG A 14 -2.72 4.91 8.63
N THR A 15 -1.64 4.34 8.09
CA THR A 15 -1.64 3.79 6.71
C THR A 15 -2.82 2.86 6.47
N ARG A 16 -3.58 3.11 5.41
CA ARG A 16 -4.73 2.28 5.02
C ARG A 16 -4.50 1.49 3.74
N HIS A 17 -3.52 1.85 2.91
CA HIS A 17 -3.12 1.04 1.77
C HIS A 17 -1.89 0.18 2.09
N HIS A 18 -1.92 -1.10 1.71
CA HIS A 18 -0.83 -2.06 1.95
C HIS A 18 0.52 -1.62 1.38
N TYR A 19 0.50 -0.98 0.20
CA TYR A 19 1.71 -0.38 -0.41
C TYR A 19 2.29 0.73 0.47
N THR A 20 1.47 1.67 0.95
CA THR A 20 1.92 2.76 1.82
C THR A 20 2.47 2.22 3.13
N LYS A 21 1.80 1.23 3.75
CA LYS A 21 2.30 0.53 4.93
C LYS A 21 3.69 -0.08 4.69
N ALA A 22 3.90 -0.70 3.54
CA ALA A 22 5.19 -1.25 3.19
C ALA A 22 6.26 -0.17 2.93
N LEU A 23 5.90 0.96 2.30
CA LEU A 23 6.81 2.09 2.12
C LEU A 23 7.22 2.70 3.46
N VAL A 24 6.26 3.01 4.33
CA VAL A 24 6.53 3.57 5.67
C VAL A 24 7.36 2.58 6.50
N GLY A 25 7.04 1.29 6.45
CA GLY A 25 7.79 0.24 7.12
C GLY A 25 9.22 0.04 6.58
N SER A 26 9.52 0.50 5.36
CA SER A 26 10.86 0.41 4.77
C SER A 26 11.81 1.54 5.19
N VAL A 27 11.32 2.54 5.93
CA VAL A 27 12.15 3.64 6.42
C VAL A 27 13.15 3.11 7.46
N PRO A 28 14.47 3.24 7.22
CA PRO A 28 15.47 2.76 8.15
C PRO A 28 15.44 3.59 9.42
N ILE A 29 15.57 2.93 10.55
CA ILE A 29 15.63 3.58 11.85
C ILE A 29 17.10 3.60 12.27
N PRO A 30 17.67 4.79 12.58
CA PRO A 30 19.08 4.95 12.90
C PRO A 30 19.37 4.46 14.33
N ASP A 31 19.20 3.16 14.53
CA ASP A 31 19.44 2.45 15.77
C ASP A 31 20.21 1.15 15.43
N PRO A 32 21.48 1.02 15.84
CA PRO A 32 22.33 -0.12 15.48
C PRO A 32 21.84 -1.46 16.07
N ASP A 33 21.07 -1.43 17.16
CA ASP A 33 20.56 -2.63 17.82
C ASP A 33 19.19 -3.07 17.29
N ARG A 34 18.56 -2.23 16.46
CA ARG A 34 17.22 -2.48 15.94
C ARG A 34 17.24 -3.40 14.73
N LYS A 35 16.65 -4.59 14.88
CA LYS A 35 16.36 -5.46 13.74
C LYS A 35 15.34 -4.78 12.82
N ILE A 36 15.66 -4.70 11.52
CA ILE A 36 14.71 -4.26 10.49
C ILE A 36 13.56 -5.29 10.45
N SER A 37 12.45 -4.97 11.09
CA SER A 37 11.21 -5.76 11.03
C SER A 37 10.29 -5.26 9.93
N ALA A 38 10.86 -4.79 8.81
CA ALA A 38 10.08 -4.41 7.65
C ALA A 38 9.62 -5.70 6.98
N GLY A 39 8.32 -5.95 6.93
CA GLY A 39 7.73 -6.94 6.04
C GLY A 39 8.14 -6.59 4.61
N LEU A 40 9.28 -7.14 4.18
CA LEU A 40 9.85 -6.93 2.86
C LEU A 40 8.77 -7.28 1.86
N MET A 41 8.36 -6.30 1.05
CA MET A 41 7.54 -6.59 -0.12
C MET A 41 8.27 -7.64 -0.94
N GLN A 42 7.70 -8.84 -0.99
CA GLN A 42 8.27 -9.92 -1.77
C GLN A 42 8.05 -9.63 -3.26
N GLY A 43 9.01 -10.04 -4.07
CA GLY A 43 8.96 -9.91 -5.52
C GLY A 43 9.40 -8.55 -6.07
N GLU A 44 9.66 -8.55 -7.38
CA GLU A 44 10.06 -7.37 -8.14
C GLU A 44 8.85 -6.46 -8.43
N PRO A 45 9.06 -5.13 -8.53
CA PRO A 45 8.02 -4.23 -9.01
C PRO A 45 7.57 -4.64 -10.42
N PRO A 46 6.25 -4.59 -10.71
CA PRO A 46 5.75 -4.91 -12.04
C PRO A 46 6.28 -3.94 -13.09
N SER A 47 6.34 -4.40 -14.34
CA SER A 47 6.69 -3.56 -15.49
C SER A 47 5.81 -2.32 -15.55
N THR A 48 6.42 -1.16 -15.80
CA THR A 48 5.67 0.08 -16.05
C THR A 48 5.08 0.13 -17.45
N ILE A 49 5.61 -0.67 -18.38
CA ILE A 49 5.17 -0.76 -19.78
C ILE A 49 3.92 -1.65 -19.88
N ASP A 50 3.93 -2.78 -19.16
CA ASP A 50 2.82 -3.73 -19.13
C ASP A 50 2.33 -3.92 -17.69
N PRO A 51 1.57 -2.94 -17.16
CA PRO A 51 1.09 -3.02 -15.79
C PRO A 51 0.01 -4.10 -15.69
N PRO A 52 -0.05 -4.81 -14.55
CA PRO A 52 -1.07 -5.82 -14.36
C PRO A 52 -2.47 -5.16 -14.37
N SER A 53 -3.49 -5.88 -14.85
CA SER A 53 -4.90 -5.45 -14.90
C SER A 53 -5.44 -4.98 -13.54
N GLY A 54 -6.60 -4.33 -13.43
CA GLY A 54 -7.17 -3.99 -12.11
C GLY A 54 -6.20 -3.23 -11.17
N CYS A 55 -5.95 -3.78 -9.97
CA CYS A 55 -5.01 -3.22 -9.00
C CYS A 55 -3.54 -3.45 -9.39
N ARG A 56 -2.80 -2.36 -9.63
CA ARG A 56 -1.36 -2.40 -9.99
C ARG A 56 -0.45 -2.98 -8.91
N PHE A 57 -0.89 -3.00 -7.65
CA PHE A 57 -0.10 -3.52 -6.54
C PHE A 57 -0.39 -4.98 -6.21
N ARG A 58 -1.35 -5.64 -6.89
CA ARG A 58 -1.83 -6.97 -6.48
C ARG A 58 -0.74 -8.05 -6.42
N THR A 59 0.29 -7.96 -7.26
CA THR A 59 1.35 -9.00 -7.35
C THR A 59 2.27 -9.01 -6.14
N ARG A 60 2.23 -7.96 -5.31
CA ARG A 60 3.06 -7.78 -4.10
C ARG A 60 2.22 -7.51 -2.85
N CYS A 61 0.90 -7.43 -3.00
CA CYS A 61 -0.01 -7.13 -1.92
C CYS A 61 -0.32 -8.41 -1.11
N PRO A 62 -0.13 -8.43 0.21
CA PRO A 62 -0.44 -9.60 1.03
C PRO A 62 -1.96 -9.87 1.15
N ALA A 63 -2.80 -8.87 0.82
CA ALA A 63 -4.26 -8.98 0.82
C ALA A 63 -4.84 -9.04 -0.61
N ALA A 64 -4.06 -9.49 -1.60
CA ALA A 64 -4.54 -9.60 -2.98
C ALA A 64 -5.63 -10.69 -3.11
N THR A 65 -6.73 -10.37 -3.80
CA THR A 65 -7.79 -11.30 -4.17
C THR A 65 -8.05 -11.26 -5.67
N GLU A 66 -8.92 -12.14 -6.19
CA GLU A 66 -9.31 -12.13 -7.61
C GLU A 66 -9.94 -10.81 -8.04
N GLN A 67 -10.69 -10.15 -7.16
CA GLN A 67 -11.23 -8.81 -7.42
C GLN A 67 -10.12 -7.80 -7.75
N CYS A 68 -8.97 -7.89 -7.07
CA CYS A 68 -7.81 -7.04 -7.35
C CYS A 68 -7.20 -7.30 -8.74
N ALA A 69 -7.43 -8.46 -9.36
CA ALA A 69 -6.99 -8.75 -10.72
C ALA A 69 -7.96 -8.25 -11.78
N ASN A 70 -9.25 -8.28 -11.47
CA ASN A 70 -10.33 -8.02 -12.43
C ASN A 70 -10.81 -6.56 -12.41
N GLU A 71 -10.68 -5.86 -11.28
CA GLU A 71 -11.25 -4.54 -11.07
C GLU A 71 -10.21 -3.54 -10.54
N GLU A 72 -10.15 -2.34 -11.14
CA GLU A 72 -9.32 -1.26 -10.64
C GLU A 72 -10.00 -0.60 -9.43
N PRO A 73 -9.37 -0.60 -8.24
CA PRO A 73 -9.96 0.00 -7.06
C PRO A 73 -10.10 1.52 -7.25
N GLN A 74 -11.29 2.05 -6.92
CA GLN A 74 -11.56 3.48 -6.99
C GLN A 74 -11.05 4.19 -5.73
N LEU A 75 -10.55 5.40 -5.92
CA LEU A 75 -10.15 6.27 -4.82
C LEU A 75 -11.41 6.72 -4.06
N ARG A 76 -11.55 6.29 -2.81
CA ARG A 76 -12.71 6.61 -1.95
C ARG A 76 -12.28 7.10 -0.59
N GLU A 77 -13.08 7.97 0.00
CA GLU A 77 -12.88 8.42 1.38
C GLU A 77 -13.20 7.29 2.35
N VAL A 78 -12.26 6.96 3.24
CA VAL A 78 -12.38 5.89 4.25
C VAL A 78 -12.30 6.44 5.69
N ALA A 79 -11.80 7.67 5.84
CA ALA A 79 -11.90 8.50 7.03
C ALA A 79 -11.83 9.97 6.58
N VAL A 80 -12.18 10.91 7.47
CA VAL A 80 -12.19 12.35 7.14
C VAL A 80 -10.84 12.78 6.57
N GLY A 81 -10.82 13.20 5.31
CA GLY A 81 -9.60 13.63 4.60
C GLY A 81 -8.65 12.49 4.21
N HIS A 82 -9.03 11.23 4.40
CA HIS A 82 -8.24 10.04 4.09
C HIS A 82 -8.90 9.24 2.98
N PHE A 83 -8.29 9.29 1.80
CA PHE A 83 -8.74 8.63 0.59
C PHE A 83 -7.83 7.46 0.24
N VAL A 84 -8.42 6.32 -0.15
CA VAL A 84 -7.70 5.09 -0.48
C VAL A 84 -8.30 4.43 -1.71
N ALA A 85 -7.45 4.01 -2.64
CA ALA A 85 -7.81 3.17 -3.77
C ALA A 85 -7.44 1.71 -3.45
N CYS A 86 -8.24 1.06 -2.62
CA CYS A 86 -8.05 -0.33 -2.21
C CYS A 86 -9.40 -1.06 -2.03
N HIS A 87 -9.47 -2.30 -2.51
CA HIS A 87 -10.60 -3.19 -2.23
C HIS A 87 -10.60 -3.65 -0.77
N HIS A 88 -9.41 -3.89 -0.20
CA HIS A 88 -9.20 -4.37 1.16
C HIS A 88 -8.29 -3.42 1.95
N PRO A 89 -8.78 -2.23 2.35
CA PRO A 89 -8.01 -1.30 3.14
C PRO A 89 -7.70 -1.88 4.53
N LEU A 90 -6.56 -1.47 5.10
CA LEU A 90 -6.22 -1.79 6.48
C LEU A 90 -7.15 -1.02 7.43
N GLU A 91 -7.48 -1.67 8.55
CA GLU A 91 -8.06 -0.98 9.70
C GLU A 91 -6.90 -0.27 10.42
N ALA A 92 -7.02 1.05 10.56
CA ALA A 92 -6.02 1.91 11.21
C ALA A 92 -6.42 2.20 12.65
#